data_AF-A0A966N2W7-F1
#
_entry.id   AF-A0A966N2W7-F1
#
_cell.length_a   1.000
_cell.length_b   1.000
_cell.length_c   1.000
_cell.angle_alpha   90.00
_cell.angle_beta   90.00
_cell.angle_gamma   90.00
#
_symmetry.space_group_name_H-M   'P 1'
#
loop_
_entity.id
_entity.type
_entity.pdbx_description
1 polymer ?
#
loop_
_entity_poly.entity_id
_entity_poly.type
_entity_poly.pdbx_seq_one_letter_code
_entity_poly.pdbx_strand_id
1 'polypeptide(L)'
;MSNQELPVVITAISDAQFEGFVSGTLFAQGWSVVFRAIDTEAIERFCSNNLEQAASSLLIYSPDLPGITLDVVKQLSTKVKQVVGFSTQTNTEFVDLHPIPATATDLVSIVRGFVRAPMLRQVSTINRANRKAHVLAIGSAGSDTGCSTIALNLAMELSVLGKSTLLVDANFRAPSIAALISIRNVKSESGWRTIAPQLAIAEITQQEAGNIDELMESATQNFDNIVIDLGSISGLSNRLTDRRWTSTMTTWSCDQGDELMVIARPDLLGIHRLEQVCSLLEKTSIRSALSFTLNMRSQGKKGADEEAQFLAITTRLRPLCVRTISRDLRAASKALEEKATLIEVNMRSSLRKSIATMASELKR
;
A
#
# COMPACT_ATOMS: atom_id res chain seq x y z
N MET A 1 1.71 -21.14 -10.03
CA MET A 1 1.19 -20.49 -8.81
C MET A 1 2.06 -20.97 -7.65
N SER A 2 2.84 -20.12 -7.02
CA SER A 2 3.57 -20.50 -5.81
C SER A 2 2.57 -20.58 -4.66
N ASN A 3 2.29 -21.78 -4.15
CA ASN A 3 1.60 -21.96 -2.87
C ASN A 3 2.52 -21.38 -1.80
N GLN A 4 2.30 -20.13 -1.43
CA GLN A 4 2.96 -19.53 -0.29
C GLN A 4 2.16 -19.95 0.94
N GLU A 5 2.80 -20.61 1.89
CA GLU A 5 2.16 -20.98 3.16
C GLU A 5 1.67 -19.73 3.87
N LEU A 6 0.36 -19.66 4.11
CA LEU A 6 -0.26 -18.58 4.84
C LEU A 6 0.29 -18.54 6.28
N PRO A 7 0.41 -17.36 6.91
CA PRO A 7 0.97 -17.27 8.25
C PRO A 7 0.17 -18.10 9.26
N VAL A 8 0.91 -18.79 10.13
CA VAL A 8 0.37 -19.53 11.26
C VAL A 8 0.49 -18.69 12.51
N VAL A 9 -0.56 -18.66 13.33
CA VAL A 9 -0.68 -17.78 14.49
C VAL A 9 -1.05 -18.56 15.75
N ILE A 10 -0.40 -18.20 16.85
CA ILE A 10 -0.76 -18.59 18.21
C ILE A 10 -1.31 -17.34 18.91
N THR A 11 -2.48 -17.43 19.53
CA THR A 11 -3.02 -16.34 20.36
C THR A 11 -2.86 -16.67 21.83
N ALA A 12 -2.51 -15.67 22.63
CA ALA A 12 -2.36 -15.77 24.08
C ALA A 12 -2.98 -14.52 24.72
N ILE A 13 -4.31 -14.49 24.71
CA ILE A 13 -5.15 -13.34 25.08
C ILE A 13 -6.29 -13.89 25.95
N SER A 14 -6.53 -13.31 27.12
CA SER A 14 -7.58 -13.78 28.03
C SER A 14 -8.91 -13.07 27.87
N ASP A 15 -8.91 -11.80 27.47
CA ASP A 15 -10.11 -11.06 27.11
C ASP A 15 -10.78 -11.71 25.90
N ALA A 16 -11.96 -12.28 26.14
CA ALA A 16 -12.71 -13.03 25.12
C ALA A 16 -13.17 -12.16 23.93
N GLN A 17 -13.42 -10.86 24.15
CA GLN A 17 -13.80 -9.95 23.07
C GLN A 17 -12.60 -9.67 22.18
N PHE A 18 -11.45 -9.38 22.78
CA PHE A 18 -10.22 -9.10 22.05
C PHE A 18 -9.70 -10.36 21.34
N GLU A 19 -9.72 -11.53 22.00
CA GLU A 19 -9.37 -12.81 21.38
C GLU A 19 -10.28 -13.11 20.17
N GLY A 20 -11.60 -12.97 20.35
CA GLY A 20 -12.57 -13.20 19.27
C GLY A 20 -12.36 -12.25 18.10
N PHE A 21 -12.06 -10.97 18.37
CA PHE A 21 -11.71 -9.98 17.35
C PHE A 21 -10.44 -10.36 16.59
N VAL A 22 -9.36 -10.74 17.28
CA VAL A 22 -8.09 -11.11 16.65
C VAL A 22 -8.24 -12.37 15.81
N SER A 23 -8.74 -13.45 16.42
CA SER A 23 -8.89 -14.74 15.75
C SER A 23 -9.85 -14.67 14.56
N GLY A 24 -11.00 -13.99 14.73
CA GLY A 24 -11.99 -13.81 13.65
C GLY A 24 -11.44 -13.00 12.49
N THR A 25 -10.71 -11.91 12.78
CA THR A 25 -10.10 -11.06 11.76
C THR A 25 -9.03 -11.82 10.95
N LEU A 26 -8.13 -12.53 11.63
CA LEU A 26 -7.06 -13.29 10.98
C LEU A 26 -7.62 -14.44 10.14
N PHE A 27 -8.63 -15.15 10.65
CA PHE A 27 -9.32 -16.19 9.90
C PHE A 27 -9.97 -15.64 8.61
N ALA A 28 -10.61 -14.47 8.67
CA ALA A 28 -11.18 -13.82 7.49
C ALA A 28 -10.13 -13.42 6.43
N GLN A 29 -8.86 -13.25 6.83
CA GLN A 29 -7.73 -13.05 5.90
C GLN A 29 -7.11 -14.37 5.41
N GLY A 30 -7.67 -15.52 5.79
CA GLY A 30 -7.17 -16.84 5.45
C GLY A 30 -5.99 -17.31 6.30
N TRP A 31 -5.68 -16.65 7.42
CA TRP A 31 -4.59 -17.06 8.30
C TRP A 31 -5.05 -18.17 9.25
N SER A 32 -4.14 -19.05 9.64
CA SER A 32 -4.46 -20.20 10.49
C SER A 32 -4.10 -19.91 11.95
N VAL A 33 -5.10 -19.82 12.81
CA VAL A 33 -4.89 -19.80 14.27
C VAL A 33 -4.81 -21.23 14.78
N VAL A 34 -3.60 -21.69 15.10
CA VAL A 34 -3.33 -23.10 15.42
C VAL A 34 -3.42 -23.41 16.91
N PHE A 35 -3.30 -22.40 17.76
CA PHE A 35 -3.43 -22.56 19.19
C PHE A 35 -3.92 -21.27 19.86
N ARG A 36 -4.80 -21.43 20.85
CA ARG A 36 -5.33 -20.35 21.69
C ARG A 36 -4.98 -20.68 23.14
N ALA A 37 -4.01 -19.97 23.69
CA ALA A 37 -3.53 -20.18 25.04
C ALA A 37 -4.46 -19.48 26.05
N ILE A 38 -4.78 -20.19 27.12
CA ILE A 38 -5.58 -19.68 28.25
C ILE A 38 -4.72 -19.20 29.41
N ASP A 39 -3.47 -19.66 29.47
CA ASP A 39 -2.46 -19.30 30.45
C ASP A 39 -1.05 -19.56 29.89
N THR A 40 -0.05 -19.22 30.69
CA THR A 40 1.36 -19.37 30.34
C THR A 40 1.83 -20.83 30.25
N GLU A 41 1.29 -21.71 31.10
CA GLU A 41 1.66 -23.13 31.10
C GLU A 41 1.19 -23.82 29.81
N ALA A 42 -0.01 -23.48 29.33
CA ALA A 42 -0.59 -24.01 28.11
C ALA A 42 0.24 -23.65 26.87
N ILE A 43 0.71 -22.40 26.76
CA ILE A 43 1.54 -21.98 25.63
C ILE A 43 2.94 -22.61 25.67
N GLU A 44 3.56 -22.71 26.85
CA GLU A 44 4.86 -23.36 26.98
C GLU A 44 4.79 -24.85 26.63
N ARG A 45 3.74 -25.53 27.08
CA ARG A 45 3.47 -26.93 26.74
C ARG A 45 3.22 -27.10 25.24
N PHE A 46 2.46 -26.21 24.62
CA PHE A 46 2.25 -26.24 23.17
C PHE A 46 3.56 -26.07 22.40
N CYS A 47 4.37 -25.07 22.75
CA CYS A 47 5.65 -24.81 22.09
C CYS A 47 6.65 -25.96 22.25
N SER A 48 6.62 -26.65 23.40
CA SER A 48 7.52 -27.78 23.67
C SER A 48 7.09 -29.05 22.93
N ASN A 49 5.78 -29.26 22.77
CA ASN A 49 5.23 -30.45 22.08
C ASN A 49 5.18 -30.29 20.55
N ASN A 50 5.14 -29.06 20.04
CA ASN A 50 4.97 -28.76 18.62
C ASN A 50 6.09 -27.85 18.09
N LEU A 51 7.35 -28.28 18.23
CA LEU A 51 8.53 -27.46 17.94
C LEU A 51 8.52 -26.81 16.54
N GLU A 52 8.27 -27.58 15.48
CA GLU A 52 8.26 -27.06 14.10
C GLU A 52 7.12 -26.05 13.85
N GLN A 53 5.94 -26.35 14.39
CA GLN A 53 4.77 -25.49 14.25
C GLN A 53 4.95 -24.20 15.06
N ALA A 54 5.49 -24.28 16.27
CA ALA A 54 5.79 -23.12 17.10
C ALA A 54 6.85 -22.22 16.43
N ALA A 55 7.96 -22.80 15.96
CA ALA A 55 9.06 -22.06 15.32
C ALA A 55 8.66 -21.33 14.03
N SER A 56 7.58 -21.78 13.36
CA SER A 56 7.02 -21.13 12.18
C SER A 56 5.88 -20.14 12.49
N SER A 57 5.37 -20.14 13.74
CA SER A 57 4.20 -19.36 14.16
C SER A 57 4.54 -17.94 14.63
N LEU A 58 3.62 -17.02 14.42
CA LEU A 58 3.57 -15.71 15.05
C LEU A 58 2.77 -15.80 16.36
N LEU A 59 3.35 -15.38 17.48
CA LEU A 59 2.63 -15.25 18.75
C LEU A 59 2.00 -13.86 18.86
N ILE A 60 0.70 -13.80 19.05
CA ILE A 60 -0.01 -12.59 19.44
C ILE A 60 -0.41 -12.73 20.91
N TYR A 61 0.04 -11.82 21.77
CA TYR A 61 -0.25 -11.86 23.19
C TYR A 61 -0.79 -10.54 23.73
N SER A 62 -1.41 -10.61 24.91
CA SER A 62 -1.81 -9.46 25.69
C SER A 62 -1.42 -9.66 27.17
N PRO A 63 -1.09 -8.58 27.92
CA PRO A 63 -0.68 -8.67 29.33
C PRO A 63 -1.74 -9.22 30.30
N ASP A 64 -2.99 -9.35 29.85
CA ASP A 64 -4.09 -9.93 30.63
C ASP A 64 -4.02 -11.46 30.74
N LEU A 65 -3.14 -12.12 29.97
CA LEU A 65 -2.94 -13.56 30.04
C LEU A 65 -2.37 -13.99 31.42
N PRO A 66 -3.00 -14.94 32.13
CA PRO A 66 -2.51 -15.44 33.41
C PRO A 66 -1.05 -15.93 33.35
N GLY A 67 -0.22 -15.35 34.22
CA GLY A 67 1.20 -15.71 34.39
C GLY A 67 2.14 -15.07 33.37
N ILE A 68 1.64 -14.26 32.42
CA ILE A 68 2.50 -13.62 31.44
C ILE A 68 3.40 -12.58 32.12
N THR A 69 4.69 -12.71 31.93
CA THR A 69 5.70 -11.75 32.41
C THR A 69 6.66 -11.44 31.26
N LEU A 70 7.47 -10.38 31.39
CA LEU A 70 8.50 -10.08 30.40
C LEU A 70 9.47 -11.23 30.18
N ASP A 71 9.84 -11.95 31.24
CA ASP A 71 10.79 -13.06 31.13
C ASP A 71 10.16 -14.27 30.41
N VAL A 72 8.88 -14.53 30.65
CA VAL A 72 8.10 -15.51 29.88
C VAL A 72 8.05 -15.10 28.40
N VAL A 73 7.73 -13.85 28.09
CA VAL A 73 7.68 -13.36 26.70
C VAL A 73 9.05 -13.50 26.02
N LYS A 74 10.13 -13.15 26.72
CA LYS A 74 11.52 -13.34 26.22
C LYS A 74 11.80 -14.81 25.95
N GLN A 75 11.42 -15.72 26.83
CA GLN A 75 11.60 -17.15 26.60
C GLN A 75 10.79 -17.64 25.42
N LEU A 76 9.51 -17.25 25.31
CA LEU A 76 8.65 -17.62 24.20
C LEU A 76 9.17 -17.09 22.86
N SER A 77 9.75 -15.88 22.85
CA SER A 77 10.34 -15.29 21.64
C SER A 77 11.48 -16.12 21.03
N THR A 78 12.11 -17.00 21.81
CA THR A 78 13.13 -17.95 21.32
C THR A 78 12.52 -19.21 20.70
N LYS A 79 11.25 -19.52 21.01
CA LYS A 79 10.53 -20.72 20.58
C LYS A 79 9.60 -20.48 19.38
N VAL A 80 9.21 -19.22 19.17
CA VAL A 80 8.32 -18.82 18.06
C VAL A 80 9.04 -17.94 17.06
N LYS A 81 8.46 -17.79 15.87
CA LYS A 81 9.07 -16.97 14.80
C LYS A 81 9.18 -15.50 15.19
N GLN A 82 8.12 -14.98 15.82
CA GLN A 82 7.92 -13.57 16.15
C GLN A 82 6.88 -13.44 17.24
N VAL A 83 6.93 -12.32 17.97
CA VAL A 83 5.97 -11.99 19.03
C VAL A 83 5.42 -10.58 18.82
N VAL A 84 4.10 -10.44 18.91
CA VAL A 84 3.39 -9.16 18.83
C VAL A 84 2.52 -9.02 20.07
N GLY A 85 2.71 -7.93 20.80
CA GLY A 85 1.95 -7.65 22.01
C GLY A 85 0.98 -6.49 21.81
N PHE A 86 -0.21 -6.60 22.37
CA PHE A 86 -1.22 -5.53 22.39
C PHE A 86 -1.67 -5.24 23.82
N SER A 87 -1.95 -3.97 24.13
CA SER A 87 -2.49 -3.56 25.44
C SER A 87 -3.40 -2.33 25.33
N THR A 88 -4.35 -2.23 26.25
CA THR A 88 -5.19 -1.04 26.46
C THR A 88 -4.52 0.01 27.35
N GLN A 89 -3.62 -0.43 28.25
CA GLN A 89 -2.94 0.44 29.20
C GLN A 89 -1.50 0.65 28.77
N THR A 90 -0.97 1.86 28.97
CA THR A 90 0.48 2.09 29.04
C THR A 90 1.00 1.34 30.26
N ASN A 91 1.30 0.07 30.06
CA ASN A 91 1.76 -0.81 31.12
C ASN A 91 3.26 -0.53 31.30
N THR A 92 3.65 0.00 32.46
CA THR A 92 5.05 0.41 32.72
C THR A 92 6.05 -0.74 32.63
N GLU A 93 5.56 -1.98 32.78
CA GLU A 93 6.39 -3.18 32.65
C GLU A 93 6.60 -3.64 31.19
N PHE A 94 5.72 -3.29 30.25
CA PHE A 94 5.85 -3.71 28.85
C PHE A 94 5.98 -2.48 27.93
N VAL A 95 7.22 -2.13 27.58
CA VAL A 95 7.55 -0.87 26.90
C VAL A 95 7.17 -0.86 25.40
N ASP A 96 7.09 -2.04 24.76
CA ASP A 96 6.97 -2.17 23.30
C ASP A 96 5.60 -2.72 22.82
N LEU A 97 4.52 -2.53 23.60
CA LEU A 97 3.19 -2.99 23.21
C LEU A 97 2.47 -2.03 22.27
N HIS A 98 1.76 -2.58 21.31
CA HIS A 98 0.87 -1.81 20.46
C HIS A 98 -0.46 -1.51 21.18
N PRO A 99 -1.09 -0.35 20.92
CA PRO A 99 -2.48 -0.15 21.33
C PRO A 99 -3.37 -1.19 20.65
N ILE A 100 -4.42 -1.63 21.34
CA ILE A 100 -5.42 -2.54 20.74
C ILE A 100 -5.98 -1.89 19.45
N PRO A 101 -5.91 -2.57 18.29
CA PRO A 101 -6.38 -2.01 17.03
C PRO A 101 -7.89 -1.77 17.06
N ALA A 102 -8.33 -0.56 16.67
CA ALA A 102 -9.75 -0.22 16.61
C ALA A 102 -10.48 -0.88 15.42
N THR A 103 -9.74 -1.25 14.36
CA THR A 103 -10.32 -1.84 13.15
C THR A 103 -9.58 -3.12 12.73
N ALA A 104 -10.29 -4.02 12.03
CA ALA A 104 -9.72 -5.25 11.49
C ALA A 104 -8.53 -4.96 10.56
N THR A 105 -8.65 -3.94 9.71
CA THR A 105 -7.58 -3.50 8.81
C THR A 105 -6.34 -3.05 9.58
N ASP A 106 -6.52 -2.37 10.72
CA ASP A 106 -5.41 -1.93 11.53
C ASP A 106 -4.61 -3.10 12.10
N LEU A 107 -5.32 -4.10 12.64
CA LEU A 107 -4.74 -5.34 13.12
C LEU A 107 -3.96 -6.04 12.00
N VAL A 108 -4.60 -6.26 10.84
CA VAL A 108 -3.96 -6.99 9.73
C VAL A 108 -2.71 -6.29 9.24
N SER A 109 -2.70 -4.96 9.10
CA SER A 109 -1.50 -4.22 8.68
C SER A 109 -0.36 -4.33 9.70
N ILE A 110 -0.64 -4.23 11.00
CA ILE A 110 0.38 -4.37 12.06
C ILE A 110 0.97 -5.79 12.00
N VAL A 111 0.12 -6.80 12.07
CA VAL A 111 0.51 -8.21 12.12
C VAL A 111 1.27 -8.61 10.84
N ARG A 112 0.85 -8.12 9.66
CA ARG A 112 1.57 -8.31 8.39
C ARG A 112 2.97 -7.68 8.41
N GLY A 113 3.15 -6.56 9.10
CA GLY A 113 4.47 -5.96 9.36
C GLY A 113 5.45 -6.94 10.00
N PHE A 114 5.05 -7.62 11.07
CA PHE A 114 5.86 -8.62 11.77
C PHE A 114 6.14 -9.87 10.93
N VAL A 115 5.20 -10.28 10.07
CA VAL A 115 5.44 -11.39 9.12
C VAL A 115 6.54 -11.03 8.11
N ARG A 116 6.64 -9.76 7.69
CA ARG A 116 7.60 -9.26 6.69
C ARG A 116 9.00 -9.05 7.24
N ALA A 117 9.16 -8.28 8.32
CA ALA A 117 10.46 -7.79 8.80
C ALA A 117 10.75 -8.24 10.25
N PRO A 118 11.02 -9.53 10.49
CA PRO A 118 11.13 -10.11 11.84
C PRO A 118 12.33 -9.63 12.68
N MET A 119 13.31 -8.94 12.10
CA MET A 119 14.58 -8.60 12.77
C MET A 119 14.99 -7.12 12.60
N LEU A 120 14.17 -6.30 11.92
CA LEU A 120 14.52 -4.93 11.57
C LEU A 120 13.38 -3.99 11.97
N ARG A 121 13.68 -3.12 12.94
CA ARG A 121 12.99 -1.88 13.35
C ARG A 121 11.92 -1.97 14.45
N GLN A 122 11.97 -0.96 15.33
CA GLN A 122 10.80 -0.30 15.91
C GLN A 122 9.80 -0.09 14.78
N VAL A 123 8.66 -0.78 14.85
CA VAL A 123 7.57 -0.59 13.89
C VAL A 123 7.28 0.90 13.83
N SER A 124 7.51 1.53 12.68
CA SER A 124 7.23 2.95 12.48
C SER A 124 5.80 3.20 12.95
N THR A 125 5.66 3.99 14.01
CA THR A 125 4.36 4.30 14.59
C THR A 125 3.51 4.91 13.49
N ILE A 126 2.52 4.13 13.07
CA ILE A 126 1.61 4.45 11.99
C ILE A 126 0.85 5.72 12.38
N ASN A 127 1.26 6.88 11.89
CA ASN A 127 0.64 8.13 12.29
C ASN A 127 0.26 8.99 11.08
N ARG A 128 -0.84 8.60 10.42
CA ARG A 128 -1.51 9.42 9.41
C ARG A 128 -2.02 10.75 9.98
N ALA A 129 -2.19 10.88 11.30
CA ALA A 129 -2.83 12.03 11.92
C ALA A 129 -1.97 13.31 11.90
N ASN A 130 -0.65 13.18 11.86
CA ASN A 130 0.29 14.31 11.99
C ASN A 130 1.10 14.58 10.72
N ARG A 131 0.70 14.05 9.56
CA ARG A 131 1.42 14.37 8.32
C ARG A 131 0.94 15.68 7.73
N LYS A 132 1.90 16.48 7.24
CA LYS A 132 1.56 17.57 6.34
C LYS A 132 0.81 16.96 5.19
N ALA A 133 1.36 16.08 4.32
CA ALA A 133 0.97 15.67 2.94
C ALA A 133 -0.18 14.65 2.71
N HIS A 134 -0.84 14.70 1.53
CA HIS A 134 -1.85 13.74 1.06
C HIS A 134 -1.18 12.82 0.06
N VAL A 135 -1.27 11.53 0.33
CA VAL A 135 -0.46 10.52 -0.34
C VAL A 135 -1.34 9.63 -1.20
N LEU A 136 -1.23 9.83 -2.51
CA LEU A 136 -1.92 9.06 -3.53
C LEU A 136 -0.95 8.10 -4.21
N ALA A 137 -1.15 6.81 -3.98
CA ALA A 137 -0.46 5.78 -4.73
C ALA A 137 -1.26 5.37 -5.95
N ILE A 138 -0.59 5.30 -7.10
CA ILE A 138 -1.19 4.95 -8.38
C ILE A 138 -0.56 3.64 -8.84
N GLY A 139 -1.38 2.61 -8.91
CA GLY A 139 -1.02 1.32 -9.47
C GLY A 139 -1.89 0.99 -10.69
N SER A 140 -1.48 -0.01 -11.46
CA SER A 140 -2.28 -0.51 -12.58
C SER A 140 -2.63 -1.99 -12.49
N ALA A 141 -3.81 -2.34 -13.02
CA ALA A 141 -4.22 -3.73 -13.15
C ALA A 141 -3.32 -4.53 -14.10
N GLY A 142 -2.64 -3.86 -15.03
CA GLY A 142 -1.68 -4.48 -15.93
C GLY A 142 -0.78 -3.46 -16.64
N SER A 143 0.01 -3.97 -17.59
CA SER A 143 0.87 -3.16 -18.45
C SER A 143 0.06 -2.31 -19.43
N ASP A 144 0.67 -1.22 -19.92
CA ASP A 144 0.13 -0.35 -20.97
C ASP A 144 -1.26 0.23 -20.66
N THR A 145 -1.48 0.56 -19.38
CA THR A 145 -2.69 1.23 -18.89
C THR A 145 -2.56 2.75 -18.85
N GLY A 146 -1.36 3.28 -19.10
CA GLY A 146 -1.05 4.71 -18.94
C GLY A 146 -0.78 5.14 -17.50
N CYS A 147 -0.44 4.21 -16.59
CA CYS A 147 -0.17 4.47 -15.17
C CYS A 147 0.81 5.63 -14.94
N SER A 148 2.04 5.48 -15.44
CA SER A 148 3.10 6.48 -15.30
C SER A 148 2.76 7.81 -15.98
N THR A 149 2.04 7.77 -17.12
CA THR A 149 1.54 8.98 -17.79
C THR A 149 0.53 9.72 -16.92
N ILE A 150 -0.42 9.01 -16.30
CA ILE A 150 -1.39 9.63 -15.40
C ILE A 150 -0.69 10.17 -14.16
N ALA A 151 0.21 9.40 -13.53
CA ALA A 151 0.94 9.84 -12.35
C ALA A 151 1.76 11.12 -12.60
N LEU A 152 2.55 11.15 -13.69
CA LEU A 152 3.33 12.31 -14.09
C LEU A 152 2.46 13.55 -14.30
N ASN A 153 1.39 13.41 -15.08
CA ASN A 153 0.54 14.54 -15.44
C ASN A 153 -0.33 15.00 -14.28
N LEU A 154 -0.74 14.09 -13.40
CA LEU A 154 -1.47 14.45 -12.18
C LEU A 154 -0.58 15.27 -11.24
N ALA A 155 0.67 14.84 -11.03
CA ALA A 155 1.62 15.60 -10.23
C ALA A 155 1.90 16.99 -10.82
N MET A 156 2.02 17.08 -12.15
CA MET A 156 2.16 18.36 -12.84
C MET A 156 0.94 19.27 -12.64
N GLU A 157 -0.28 18.76 -12.84
CA GLU A 157 -1.50 19.56 -12.63
C GLU A 157 -1.66 20.01 -11.17
N LEU A 158 -1.32 19.17 -10.18
CA LEU A 158 -1.26 19.57 -8.76
C LEU A 158 -0.27 20.71 -8.52
N SER A 159 0.91 20.65 -9.14
CA SER A 159 1.92 21.71 -9.04
C SER A 159 1.45 23.03 -9.67
N VAL A 160 0.71 22.97 -10.78
CA VAL A 160 0.12 24.13 -11.47
C VAL A 160 -1.00 24.76 -10.65
N LEU A 161 -1.72 23.95 -9.86
CA LEU A 161 -2.67 24.43 -8.86
C LEU A 161 -2.00 25.06 -7.62
N GLY A 162 -0.67 25.19 -7.62
CA GLY A 162 0.10 25.82 -6.55
C GLY A 162 0.37 24.91 -5.34
N LYS A 163 0.07 23.61 -5.44
CA LYS A 163 0.28 22.64 -4.35
C LYS A 163 1.70 22.09 -4.42
N SER A 164 2.46 22.15 -3.34
CA SER A 164 3.79 21.56 -3.32
C SER A 164 3.69 20.03 -3.47
N THR A 165 4.25 19.49 -4.55
CA THR A 165 3.99 18.12 -4.98
C THR A 165 5.28 17.35 -5.18
N LEU A 166 5.34 16.14 -4.61
CA LEU A 166 6.38 15.15 -4.87
C LEU A 166 5.82 14.02 -5.74
N LEU A 167 6.48 13.72 -6.85
CA LEU A 167 6.22 12.53 -7.66
C LEU A 167 7.32 11.49 -7.42
N VAL A 168 6.93 10.32 -6.93
CA VAL A 168 7.84 9.21 -6.63
C VAL A 168 7.68 8.14 -7.71
N ASP A 169 8.74 7.88 -8.48
CA ASP A 169 8.84 6.69 -9.33
C ASP A 169 9.21 5.49 -8.46
N ALA A 170 8.22 4.64 -8.20
CA ALA A 170 8.34 3.42 -7.42
C ALA A 170 8.07 2.17 -8.29
N ASN A 171 8.10 2.31 -9.62
CA ASN A 171 7.99 1.19 -10.54
C ASN A 171 9.37 0.56 -10.76
N PHE A 172 9.90 -0.09 -9.72
CA PHE A 172 11.26 -0.66 -9.69
C PHE A 172 11.63 -1.55 -10.87
N ARG A 173 10.64 -2.24 -11.46
CA ARG A 173 10.87 -3.17 -12.58
C ARG A 173 11.03 -2.45 -13.92
N ALA A 174 10.46 -1.26 -14.03
CA ALA A 174 10.43 -0.47 -15.25
C ALA A 174 10.29 1.03 -14.90
N PRO A 175 11.31 1.62 -14.23
CA PRO A 175 11.29 3.05 -13.92
C PRO A 175 11.23 3.82 -15.24
N SER A 176 10.40 4.85 -15.30
CA SER A 176 10.07 5.52 -16.56
C SER A 176 9.88 7.01 -16.44
N ILE A 177 9.63 7.55 -15.24
CA ILE A 177 9.34 8.98 -15.06
C ILE A 177 10.50 9.83 -15.56
N ALA A 178 11.73 9.53 -15.14
CA ALA A 178 12.92 10.27 -15.57
C ALA A 178 13.09 10.30 -17.10
N ALA A 179 12.79 9.18 -17.76
CA ALA A 179 12.88 9.05 -19.22
C ALA A 179 11.76 9.84 -19.93
N LEU A 180 10.54 9.84 -19.38
CA LEU A 180 9.38 10.55 -19.94
C LEU A 180 9.56 12.07 -19.99
N ILE A 181 10.41 12.65 -19.13
CA ILE A 181 10.66 14.09 -19.07
C ILE A 181 12.13 14.49 -19.31
N SER A 182 12.95 13.57 -19.82
CA SER A 182 14.38 13.80 -20.10
C SER A 182 15.25 14.26 -18.92
N ILE A 183 14.91 13.85 -17.70
CA ILE A 183 15.68 14.25 -16.52
C ILE A 183 16.75 13.21 -16.21
N ARG A 184 17.98 13.68 -16.03
CA ARG A 184 19.11 12.87 -15.56
C ARG A 184 19.39 13.18 -14.11
N ASN A 185 19.98 12.26 -13.35
CA ASN A 185 20.36 12.49 -11.96
C ASN A 185 19.17 12.98 -11.11
N VAL A 186 18.14 12.13 -11.00
CA VAL A 186 17.00 12.35 -10.09
C VAL A 186 17.47 12.32 -8.63
N LYS A 187 18.60 11.66 -8.36
CA LYS A 187 19.25 11.62 -7.06
C LYS A 187 19.72 13.02 -6.63
N SER A 188 19.37 13.39 -5.41
CA SER A 188 19.85 14.58 -4.70
C SER A 188 20.19 14.20 -3.26
N GLU A 189 20.92 15.08 -2.57
CA GLU A 189 21.22 14.89 -1.13
C GLU A 189 19.95 14.84 -0.27
N SER A 190 18.88 15.53 -0.68
CA SER A 190 17.60 15.55 0.03
C SER A 190 16.68 14.36 -0.30
N GLY A 191 17.09 13.45 -1.18
CA GLY A 191 16.28 12.30 -1.62
C GLY A 191 15.26 12.59 -2.73
N TRP A 192 15.12 13.85 -3.15
CA TRP A 192 14.28 14.27 -4.28
C TRP A 192 14.85 15.51 -4.99
N ARG A 193 14.53 15.67 -6.27
CA ARG A 193 14.96 16.80 -7.09
C ARG A 193 13.80 17.68 -7.49
N THR A 194 13.90 18.98 -7.22
CA THR A 194 12.96 19.98 -7.74
C THR A 194 13.16 20.17 -9.24
N ILE A 195 12.07 20.09 -10.00
CA ILE A 195 12.08 20.19 -11.47
C ILE A 195 11.14 21.29 -11.99
N ALA A 196 10.20 21.75 -11.16
CA ALA A 196 9.39 22.95 -11.40
C ALA A 196 9.06 23.62 -10.05
N PRO A 197 8.53 24.86 -10.01
CA PRO A 197 8.36 25.63 -8.77
C PRO A 197 7.63 24.91 -7.62
N GLN A 198 6.70 24.01 -7.95
CA GLN A 198 5.92 23.23 -6.98
C GLN A 198 5.99 21.73 -7.26
N LEU A 199 6.99 21.27 -8.03
CA LEU A 199 7.13 19.87 -8.41
C LEU A 199 8.55 19.38 -8.15
N ALA A 200 8.64 18.37 -7.29
CA ALA A 200 9.82 17.56 -7.10
C ALA A 200 9.59 16.12 -7.57
N ILE A 201 10.67 15.44 -7.94
CA ILE A 201 10.67 14.03 -8.31
C ILE A 201 11.66 13.24 -7.46
N ALA A 202 11.29 12.01 -7.11
CA ALA A 202 12.16 11.03 -6.50
C ALA A 202 12.07 9.72 -7.29
N GLU A 203 13.15 8.94 -7.28
CA GLU A 203 13.16 7.58 -7.81
C GLU A 203 13.62 6.67 -6.69
N ILE A 204 12.82 5.66 -6.36
CA ILE A 204 13.22 4.67 -5.36
C ILE A 204 14.01 3.57 -6.07
N THR A 205 15.27 3.39 -5.70
CA THR A 205 16.08 2.26 -6.17
C THR A 205 16.33 1.28 -5.02
N GLN A 206 17.12 0.22 -5.28
CA GLN A 206 17.46 -0.74 -4.24
C GLN A 206 18.19 -0.10 -3.04
N GLN A 207 18.96 0.97 -3.29
CA GLN A 207 19.73 1.67 -2.26
C GLN A 207 18.81 2.42 -1.28
N GLU A 208 17.77 3.09 -1.79
CA GLU A 208 16.85 3.89 -0.98
C GLU A 208 15.75 3.02 -0.32
N ALA A 209 15.56 1.78 -0.77
CA ALA A 209 14.51 0.92 -0.27
C ALA A 209 14.61 0.60 1.23
N GLY A 210 15.83 0.62 1.79
CA GLY A 210 16.04 0.49 3.23
C GLY A 210 15.58 1.71 4.03
N ASN A 211 15.55 2.89 3.41
CA ASN A 211 15.30 4.17 4.08
C ASN A 211 13.95 4.78 3.64
N ILE A 212 13.03 3.97 3.09
CA ILE A 212 11.70 4.44 2.65
C ILE A 212 10.94 5.12 3.79
N ASP A 213 10.99 4.57 5.00
CA ASP A 213 10.28 5.17 6.14
C ASP A 213 10.77 6.58 6.44
N GLU A 214 12.08 6.78 6.54
CA GLU A 214 12.72 8.08 6.78
C GLU A 214 12.45 9.08 5.63
N LEU A 215 12.57 8.60 4.38
CA LEU A 215 12.29 9.40 3.20
C LEU A 215 10.83 9.88 3.20
N MET A 216 9.90 8.97 3.47
CA MET A 216 8.48 9.29 3.45
C MET A 216 8.04 10.11 4.67
N GLU A 217 8.65 9.93 5.83
CA GLU A 217 8.44 10.81 6.99
C GLU A 217 8.83 12.25 6.64
N SER A 218 10.03 12.45 6.08
CA SER A 218 10.46 13.77 5.62
C SER A 218 9.57 14.33 4.51
N ALA A 219 9.25 13.53 3.49
CA ALA A 219 8.41 13.96 2.37
C ALA A 219 7.00 14.34 2.83
N THR A 220 6.41 13.56 3.75
CA THR A 220 5.07 13.82 4.25
C THR A 220 4.97 15.06 5.14
N GLN A 221 6.09 15.63 5.61
CA GLN A 221 6.11 16.93 6.30
C GLN A 221 6.36 18.11 5.35
N ASN A 222 7.07 17.90 4.24
CA ASN A 222 7.49 18.98 3.34
C ASN A 222 6.50 19.27 2.22
N PHE A 223 5.78 18.26 1.73
CA PHE A 223 4.89 18.39 0.59
C PHE A 223 3.42 18.51 0.98
N ASP A 224 2.63 19.19 0.14
CA ASP A 224 1.18 19.13 0.22
C ASP A 224 0.69 17.80 -0.37
N ASN A 225 1.25 17.35 -1.50
CA ASN A 225 0.82 16.12 -2.15
C ASN A 225 2.01 15.23 -2.49
N ILE A 226 1.80 13.93 -2.35
CA ILE A 226 2.74 12.92 -2.83
C ILE A 226 2.00 11.98 -3.77
N VAL A 227 2.46 11.89 -5.01
CA VAL A 227 1.98 10.94 -6.02
C VAL A 227 3.02 9.85 -6.17
N ILE A 228 2.63 8.60 -5.98
CA ILE A 228 3.55 7.45 -6.06
C ILE A 228 3.17 6.59 -7.25
N ASP A 229 4.02 6.50 -8.27
CA ASP A 229 3.84 5.58 -9.38
C ASP A 229 4.36 4.18 -9.01
N LEU A 230 3.44 3.27 -8.69
CA LEU A 230 3.77 1.87 -8.35
C LEU A 230 3.92 0.98 -9.60
N GLY A 231 3.55 1.49 -10.78
CA GLY A 231 3.41 0.67 -11.99
C GLY A 231 2.36 -0.44 -11.82
N SER A 232 2.60 -1.60 -12.44
CA SER A 232 1.67 -2.73 -12.34
C SER A 232 1.64 -3.28 -10.92
N ILE A 233 0.44 -3.38 -10.33
CA ILE A 233 0.19 -4.02 -9.03
C ILE A 233 -0.36 -5.45 -9.18
N SER A 234 -0.17 -6.07 -10.34
CA SER A 234 -0.50 -7.49 -10.52
C SER A 234 0.21 -8.34 -9.46
N GLY A 235 -0.54 -9.23 -8.82
CA GLY A 235 -0.07 -10.04 -7.68
C GLY A 235 0.11 -9.25 -6.38
N LEU A 236 -0.70 -8.21 -6.14
CA LEU A 236 -0.63 -7.34 -4.95
C LEU A 236 -0.59 -8.13 -3.63
N SER A 237 -1.41 -9.17 -3.49
CA SER A 237 -1.43 -10.03 -2.29
C SER A 237 -0.05 -10.58 -1.95
N ASN A 238 0.69 -11.04 -2.97
CA ASN A 238 2.03 -11.59 -2.80
C ASN A 238 2.99 -10.48 -2.40
N ARG A 239 2.88 -9.28 -2.97
CA ARG A 239 3.75 -8.15 -2.63
C ARG A 239 3.54 -7.66 -1.20
N LEU A 240 2.32 -7.71 -0.70
CA LEU A 240 2.00 -7.24 0.65
C LEU A 240 2.60 -8.12 1.75
N THR A 241 2.87 -9.40 1.48
CA THR A 241 3.58 -10.32 2.37
C THR A 241 5.03 -10.57 1.96
N ASP A 242 5.45 -10.09 0.79
CA ASP A 242 6.81 -10.21 0.29
C ASP A 242 7.79 -9.39 1.14
N ARG A 243 8.99 -9.93 1.31
CA ARG A 243 10.09 -9.33 2.07
C ARG A 243 11.10 -8.61 1.18
N ARG A 244 10.95 -8.74 -0.14
CA ARG A 244 11.83 -8.09 -1.10
C ARG A 244 11.61 -6.58 -1.09
N TRP A 245 12.72 -5.85 -1.21
CA TRP A 245 12.75 -4.39 -1.28
C TRP A 245 11.83 -3.82 -2.38
N THR A 246 11.59 -4.59 -3.44
CA THR A 246 10.70 -4.25 -4.57
C THR A 246 9.22 -4.16 -4.18
N SER A 247 8.84 -4.65 -3.00
CA SER A 247 7.49 -4.60 -2.48
C SER A 247 7.31 -3.59 -1.34
N THR A 248 8.40 -2.98 -0.85
CA THR A 248 8.37 -2.06 0.29
C THR A 248 7.52 -0.84 0.00
N MET A 249 7.67 -0.20 -1.16
CA MET A 249 6.88 0.99 -1.48
C MET A 249 5.40 0.69 -1.74
N THR A 250 5.07 -0.45 -2.36
CA THR A 250 3.68 -0.90 -2.52
C THR A 250 3.03 -1.17 -1.17
N THR A 251 3.77 -1.84 -0.28
CA THR A 251 3.38 -2.08 1.11
C THR A 251 3.13 -0.79 1.87
N TRP A 252 4.13 0.10 1.88
CA TRP A 252 4.03 1.39 2.55
C TRP A 252 2.84 2.16 2.01
N SER A 253 2.64 2.15 0.69
CA SER A 253 1.48 2.79 0.06
C SER A 253 0.16 2.21 0.54
N CYS A 254 0.00 0.88 0.65
CA CYS A 254 -1.25 0.27 1.09
C CYS A 254 -1.54 0.51 2.58
N ASP A 255 -0.50 0.51 3.42
CA ASP A 255 -0.62 0.65 4.87
C ASP A 255 -0.69 2.13 5.30
N GLN A 256 0.06 3.02 4.65
CA GLN A 256 0.22 4.44 5.04
C GLN A 256 -0.43 5.43 4.07
N GLY A 257 -0.64 5.09 2.80
CA GLY A 257 -1.25 5.99 1.82
C GLY A 257 -2.68 6.41 2.19
N ASP A 258 -3.09 7.62 1.76
CA ASP A 258 -4.50 8.03 1.88
C ASP A 258 -5.36 7.25 0.89
N GLU A 259 -4.84 7.10 -0.34
CA GLU A 259 -5.56 6.49 -1.46
C GLU A 259 -4.64 5.58 -2.27
N LEU A 260 -5.15 4.40 -2.66
CA LEU A 260 -4.60 3.53 -3.68
C LEU A 260 -5.54 3.56 -4.90
N MET A 261 -5.12 4.27 -5.95
CA MET A 261 -5.82 4.31 -7.22
C MET A 261 -5.36 3.19 -8.14
N VAL A 262 -6.31 2.41 -8.65
CA VAL A 262 -6.05 1.34 -9.61
C VAL A 262 -6.50 1.76 -11.01
N ILE A 263 -5.55 1.84 -11.93
CA ILE A 263 -5.81 2.17 -13.33
C ILE A 263 -6.02 0.89 -14.14
N ALA A 264 -7.09 0.85 -14.91
CA ALA A 264 -7.40 -0.21 -15.85
C ALA A 264 -7.66 0.34 -17.25
N ARG A 265 -7.68 -0.55 -18.23
CA ARG A 265 -8.03 -0.25 -19.62
C ARG A 265 -9.24 -1.08 -20.05
N PRO A 266 -10.03 -0.62 -21.03
CA PRO A 266 -11.30 -1.24 -21.38
C PRO A 266 -11.18 -2.47 -22.28
N ASP A 267 -9.99 -2.82 -22.78
CA ASP A 267 -9.84 -4.00 -23.62
C ASP A 267 -9.96 -5.31 -22.84
N LEU A 268 -10.12 -6.42 -23.57
CA LEU A 268 -10.33 -7.75 -23.02
C LEU A 268 -9.27 -8.13 -21.96
N LEU A 269 -7.99 -7.85 -22.22
CA LEU A 269 -6.91 -8.19 -21.30
C LEU A 269 -6.89 -7.25 -20.10
N GLY A 270 -7.19 -5.98 -20.30
CA GLY A 270 -7.35 -4.98 -19.25
C GLY A 270 -8.42 -5.35 -18.25
N ILE A 271 -9.59 -5.75 -18.73
CA ILE A 271 -10.71 -6.19 -17.91
C ILE A 271 -10.37 -7.48 -17.17
N HIS A 272 -9.84 -8.49 -17.86
CA HIS A 272 -9.46 -9.76 -17.22
C HIS A 272 -8.46 -9.54 -16.07
N ARG A 273 -7.47 -8.65 -16.27
CA ARG A 273 -6.49 -8.32 -15.23
C ARG A 273 -7.09 -7.49 -14.10
N LEU A 274 -8.05 -6.61 -14.40
CA LEU A 274 -8.79 -5.87 -13.37
C LEU A 274 -9.59 -6.83 -12.48
N GLU A 275 -10.29 -7.81 -13.05
CA GLU A 275 -11.01 -8.84 -12.28
C GLU A 275 -10.06 -9.59 -11.32
N GLN A 276 -8.87 -9.95 -11.80
CA GLN A 276 -7.84 -10.57 -10.96
C GLN A 276 -7.41 -9.66 -9.81
N VAL A 277 -7.12 -8.38 -10.08
CA VAL A 277 -6.73 -7.43 -9.05
C VAL A 277 -7.86 -7.18 -8.06
N CYS A 278 -9.10 -7.02 -8.51
CA CYS A 278 -10.25 -6.84 -7.64
C CYS A 278 -10.48 -8.05 -6.73
N SER A 279 -10.39 -9.27 -7.26
CA SER A 279 -10.52 -10.49 -6.44
C SER A 279 -9.41 -10.60 -5.38
N LEU A 280 -8.21 -10.10 -5.66
CA LEU A 280 -7.14 -10.01 -4.66
C LEU A 280 -7.45 -8.95 -3.60
N LEU A 281 -7.92 -7.77 -3.99
CA LEU A 281 -8.29 -6.67 -3.09
C LEU A 281 -9.46 -7.04 -2.17
N GLU A 282 -10.46 -7.79 -2.67
CA GLU A 282 -11.58 -8.30 -1.86
C GLU A 282 -11.10 -9.16 -0.69
N LYS A 283 -10.00 -9.90 -0.88
CA LYS A 283 -9.44 -10.83 0.10
C LYS A 283 -8.31 -10.22 0.94
N THR A 284 -7.85 -9.02 0.59
CA THR A 284 -6.66 -8.41 1.18
C THR A 284 -7.02 -7.12 1.87
N SER A 285 -6.96 -7.11 3.20
CA SER A 285 -7.14 -5.87 3.96
C SER A 285 -5.99 -4.91 3.70
N ILE A 286 -6.33 -3.68 3.32
CA ILE A 286 -5.42 -2.53 3.16
C ILE A 286 -6.06 -1.30 3.81
N ARG A 287 -5.25 -0.39 4.36
CA ARG A 287 -5.74 0.82 5.04
C ARG A 287 -6.01 1.99 4.09
N SER A 288 -5.41 1.98 2.92
CA SER A 288 -5.62 3.03 1.92
C SER A 288 -7.00 2.91 1.30
N ALA A 289 -7.67 4.04 1.12
CA ALA A 289 -8.95 4.06 0.42
C ALA A 289 -8.73 3.62 -1.04
N LEU A 290 -9.62 2.80 -1.57
CA LEU A 290 -9.53 2.36 -2.96
C LEU A 290 -10.20 3.37 -3.88
N SER A 291 -9.57 3.66 -5.01
CA SER A 291 -10.23 4.30 -6.14
C SER A 291 -9.87 3.61 -7.45
N PHE A 292 -10.69 3.81 -8.47
CA PHE A 292 -10.49 3.17 -9.76
C PHE A 292 -10.60 4.19 -10.89
N THR A 293 -9.71 4.06 -11.87
CA THR A 293 -9.74 4.89 -13.08
C THR A 293 -9.74 4.01 -14.33
N LEU A 294 -10.79 4.10 -15.14
CA LEU A 294 -10.81 3.55 -16.49
C LEU A 294 -10.11 4.52 -17.44
N ASN A 295 -8.91 4.19 -17.85
CA ASN A 295 -8.19 4.97 -18.84
C ASN A 295 -8.45 4.45 -20.27
N MET A 296 -8.24 5.30 -21.27
CA MET A 296 -8.36 4.98 -22.68
C MET A 296 -9.76 4.55 -23.13
N ARG A 297 -10.82 5.04 -22.47
CA ARG A 297 -12.20 4.78 -22.88
C ARG A 297 -12.44 5.25 -24.32
N SER A 298 -13.11 4.41 -25.11
CA SER A 298 -13.57 4.71 -26.46
C SER A 298 -14.63 5.82 -26.48
N GLN A 299 -14.86 6.42 -27.65
CA GLN A 299 -15.97 7.37 -27.83
C GLN A 299 -17.27 6.64 -28.21
N GLY A 300 -18.41 7.30 -27.98
CA GLY A 300 -19.74 6.80 -28.39
C GLY A 300 -20.21 5.56 -27.60
N LYS A 301 -21.11 4.78 -28.21
CA LYS A 301 -21.77 3.62 -27.58
C LYS A 301 -20.78 2.59 -27.01
N LYS A 302 -19.72 2.29 -27.77
CA LYS A 302 -18.66 1.38 -27.31
C LYS A 302 -18.06 1.83 -25.98
N GLY A 303 -17.77 3.12 -25.82
CA GLY A 303 -17.24 3.66 -24.57
C GLY A 303 -18.21 3.51 -23.39
N ALA A 304 -19.51 3.65 -23.63
CA ALA A 304 -20.52 3.44 -22.60
C ALA A 304 -20.58 1.97 -22.15
N ASP A 305 -20.46 1.02 -23.09
CA ASP A 305 -20.41 -0.41 -22.79
C ASP A 305 -19.14 -0.78 -21.98
N GLU A 306 -17.98 -0.23 -22.39
CA GLU A 306 -16.70 -0.38 -21.69
C GLU A 306 -16.78 0.15 -20.23
N GLU A 307 -17.40 1.31 -20.04
CA GLU A 307 -17.61 1.93 -18.74
C GLU A 307 -18.57 1.14 -17.86
N ALA A 308 -19.66 0.61 -18.42
CA ALA A 308 -20.59 -0.24 -17.69
C ALA A 308 -19.91 -1.53 -17.19
N GLN A 309 -19.09 -2.16 -18.02
CA GLN A 309 -18.32 -3.35 -17.63
C GLN A 309 -17.33 -3.05 -16.50
N PHE A 310 -16.61 -1.93 -16.61
CA PHE A 310 -15.68 -1.47 -15.58
C PHE A 310 -16.36 -1.19 -14.23
N LEU A 311 -17.53 -0.53 -14.26
CA LEU A 311 -18.32 -0.24 -13.06
C LEU A 311 -18.85 -1.51 -12.38
N ALA A 312 -19.25 -2.51 -13.16
CA ALA A 312 -19.74 -3.79 -12.63
C ALA A 312 -18.69 -4.56 -11.81
N ILE A 313 -17.41 -4.35 -12.11
CA ILE A 313 -16.27 -4.98 -11.43
C ILE A 313 -15.85 -4.17 -10.20
N THR A 314 -15.75 -2.85 -10.34
CA THR A 314 -15.11 -1.98 -9.34
C THR A 314 -16.03 -1.58 -8.19
N THR A 315 -17.32 -1.41 -8.43
CA THR A 315 -18.27 -0.92 -7.41
C THR A 315 -18.45 -1.88 -6.23
N ARG A 316 -18.17 -3.18 -6.43
CA ARG A 316 -18.21 -4.22 -5.38
C ARG A 316 -17.25 -3.94 -4.22
N LEU A 317 -16.14 -3.27 -4.51
CA LEU A 317 -15.11 -2.90 -3.53
C LEU A 317 -15.42 -1.60 -2.78
N ARG A 318 -16.58 -0.98 -3.05
CA ARG A 318 -17.02 0.30 -2.43
C ARG A 318 -15.92 1.37 -2.46
N PRO A 319 -15.36 1.68 -3.64
CA PRO A 319 -14.26 2.63 -3.74
C PRO A 319 -14.70 4.04 -3.32
N LEU A 320 -13.73 4.82 -2.83
CA LEU A 320 -13.88 6.25 -2.56
C LEU A 320 -14.41 7.00 -3.78
N CYS A 321 -13.90 6.66 -4.96
CA CYS A 321 -14.37 7.20 -6.23
C CYS A 321 -14.03 6.28 -7.40
N VAL A 322 -14.79 6.45 -8.48
CA VAL A 322 -14.55 5.79 -9.77
C VAL A 322 -14.52 6.85 -10.85
N ARG A 323 -13.47 6.86 -11.66
CA ARG A 323 -13.24 7.85 -12.71
C ARG A 323 -13.09 7.20 -14.07
N THR A 324 -13.36 7.98 -15.10
CA THR A 324 -13.28 7.57 -16.49
C THR A 324 -12.53 8.63 -17.28
N ILE A 325 -11.53 8.21 -18.05
CA ILE A 325 -10.70 9.08 -18.89
C ILE A 325 -10.81 8.62 -20.33
N SER A 326 -11.22 9.56 -21.20
CA SER A 326 -11.33 9.32 -22.64
C SER A 326 -9.96 9.14 -23.28
N ARG A 327 -9.89 8.27 -24.29
CA ARG A 327 -8.67 8.06 -25.07
C ARG A 327 -8.29 9.30 -25.88
N ASP A 328 -7.07 9.80 -25.69
CA ASP A 328 -6.46 10.88 -26.48
C ASP A 328 -5.04 10.48 -26.92
N LEU A 329 -4.96 9.59 -27.92
CA LEU A 329 -3.68 9.06 -28.42
C LEU A 329 -2.78 10.17 -28.96
N ARG A 330 -3.35 11.18 -29.60
CA ARG A 330 -2.58 12.26 -30.22
C ARG A 330 -1.82 13.07 -29.17
N ALA A 331 -2.50 13.45 -28.09
CA ALA A 331 -1.85 14.19 -27.01
C ALA A 331 -0.83 13.32 -26.26
N ALA A 332 -1.15 12.05 -25.99
CA ALA A 332 -0.25 11.14 -25.31
C ALA A 332 1.03 10.84 -26.12
N SER A 333 0.90 10.54 -27.41
CA SER A 333 2.05 10.32 -28.31
C SER A 333 2.91 11.57 -28.43
N LYS A 334 2.29 12.75 -28.60
CA LYS A 334 3.04 14.01 -28.68
C LYS A 334 3.82 14.31 -27.38
N ALA A 335 3.21 14.09 -26.22
CA ALA A 335 3.86 14.23 -24.92
C ALA A 335 5.08 13.30 -24.78
N LEU A 336 4.94 12.05 -25.24
CA LEU A 336 6.04 11.08 -25.23
C LEU A 336 7.18 11.46 -26.19
N GLU A 337 6.84 11.88 -27.41
CA GLU A 337 7.81 12.30 -28.44
C GLU A 337 8.60 13.53 -28.01
N GLU A 338 7.91 14.53 -27.44
CA GLU A 338 8.54 15.77 -26.96
C GLU A 338 9.15 15.61 -25.57
N LYS A 339 8.95 14.46 -24.91
CA LYS A 339 9.40 14.16 -23.55
C LYS A 339 8.99 15.25 -22.57
N ALA A 340 7.70 15.56 -22.59
CA ALA A 340 7.07 16.66 -21.89
C ALA A 340 5.71 16.23 -21.32
N THR A 341 5.18 17.02 -20.40
CA THR A 341 3.85 16.83 -19.83
C THR A 341 2.75 17.26 -20.81
N LEU A 342 1.54 16.76 -20.60
CA LEU A 342 0.37 17.08 -21.42
C LEU A 342 0.03 18.57 -21.42
N ILE A 343 0.26 19.26 -20.30
CA ILE A 343 0.02 20.70 -20.21
C ILE A 343 0.98 21.48 -21.10
N GLU A 344 2.22 21.03 -21.25
CA GLU A 344 3.24 21.64 -22.11
C GLU A 344 2.94 21.41 -23.60
N VAL A 345 2.51 20.21 -23.98
CA VAL A 345 2.33 19.87 -25.42
C VAL A 345 0.95 20.22 -25.98
N ASN A 346 -0.11 20.15 -25.17
CA ASN A 346 -1.48 20.41 -25.59
C ASN A 346 -2.42 20.75 -24.41
N MET A 347 -2.49 22.03 -24.06
CA MET A 347 -3.40 22.54 -23.02
C MET A 347 -4.89 22.22 -23.26
N ARG A 348 -5.32 21.96 -24.50
CA ARG A 348 -6.72 21.71 -24.85
C ARG A 348 -7.08 20.22 -24.88
N SER A 349 -6.11 19.33 -24.67
CA SER A 349 -6.31 17.87 -24.67
C SER A 349 -7.43 17.46 -23.71
N SER A 350 -8.26 16.53 -24.16
CA SER A 350 -9.33 15.95 -23.32
C SER A 350 -8.76 15.14 -22.16
N LEU A 351 -7.69 14.36 -22.42
CA LEU A 351 -6.95 13.60 -21.42
C LEU A 351 -6.38 14.52 -20.34
N ARG A 352 -5.72 15.61 -20.75
CA ARG A 352 -5.18 16.63 -19.83
C ARG A 352 -6.27 17.22 -18.95
N LYS A 353 -7.39 17.64 -19.54
CA LYS A 353 -8.52 18.21 -18.79
C LYS A 353 -9.12 17.23 -17.78
N SER A 354 -9.27 15.95 -18.13
CA SER A 354 -9.72 14.93 -17.18
C SER A 354 -8.76 14.76 -15.99
N ILE A 355 -7.44 14.79 -16.25
CA ILE A 355 -6.43 14.73 -15.18
C ILE A 355 -6.44 16.01 -14.33
N ALA A 356 -6.63 17.18 -14.93
CA ALA A 356 -6.77 18.44 -14.21
C ALA A 356 -8.02 18.45 -13.29
N THR A 357 -9.14 17.89 -13.76
CA THR A 357 -10.33 17.70 -12.90
C THR A 357 -10.01 16.79 -11.72
N MET A 358 -9.34 15.66 -11.95
CA MET A 358 -8.89 14.77 -10.87
C MET A 358 -7.98 15.50 -9.86
N ALA A 359 -7.03 16.31 -10.32
CA ALA A 359 -6.15 17.11 -9.44
C ALA A 359 -6.92 18.12 -8.58
N SER A 360 -8.01 18.66 -9.10
CA SER A 360 -8.88 19.61 -8.39
C SER A 360 -9.72 18.95 -7.29
N GLU A 361 -10.05 17.66 -7.48
CA GLU A 361 -10.80 16.84 -6.51
C GLU A 361 -9.93 16.32 -5.37
N LEU A 362 -8.63 16.14 -5.60
CA LEU A 362 -7.65 15.79 -4.57
C LEU A 362 -7.46 16.97 -3.62
N LYS A 363 -8.44 17.16 -2.74
CA LYS A 363 -8.38 18.11 -1.64
C LYS A 363 -7.62 17.51 -0.48
N ARG A 364 -7.05 18.41 0.30
CA ARG A 364 -6.78 18.19 1.70
C ARG A 364 -7.81 18.93 2.50
#